data_AF-A0A7J8XFK8-F1
#
_entry.id   AF-A0A7J8XFK8-F1
#
_cell.length_a   1.000
_cell.length_b   1.000
_cell.length_c   1.000
_cell.angle_alpha   90.00
_cell.angle_beta   90.00
_cell.angle_gamma   90.00
#
_symmetry.space_group_name_H-M   'P 1'
#
loop_
_entity.id
_entity.type
_entity.pdbx_description
1 polymer ?
#
loop_
_entity_poly.entity_id
_entity_poly.type
_entity_poly.pdbx_seq_one_letter_code
_entity_poly.pdbx_strand_id
1 'polypeptide(L)'
;MAQSPNSPKLSLSSSFTSKPILHFHSNSSLPAKFKRPPSFKILFSASQPPPPSSKPTTAPKTFNLITLLRAIPDWADRIQERGMQQNRALYNHEKWVHHRSSQRHLRHLLSSLQSRVILSLVPPVLAFTSVAIVVALYNTAVDLHWFPGFFPVLRASSLPYQLTAPALALLLVFRTEASYSRYEEGRKAWTKVIAGTNDFARQVIAGVDNSADDQSIKAALLQYIMAFPVALKCHVMYGSDIGRDLQNLLEVDDLALILNSKHRPRCIIEFISQSLQLLNLEESKRTKLESKISCFHEGIGVCEQLMGIPIPLSYTRLTSRFLVLWHLTLPIILWDDCHWIVVPATFISAASLFCIEEVGVLIEEPFPMLALDELCIVTQNNIKEAIATEKDIQAMLKGKRKRHSYKHSPNGCPNT
;
A
#
# COMPACT_ATOMS: atom_id res chain seq x y z
N MET A 1 10.22 75.20 -15.10
CA MET A 1 9.76 75.09 -16.52
C MET A 1 10.80 74.29 -17.27
N ALA A 2 10.62 72.98 -17.37
CA ALA A 2 11.43 72.09 -18.20
C ALA A 2 10.56 70.88 -18.54
N GLN A 3 10.51 70.56 -19.83
CA GLN A 3 9.55 69.68 -20.49
C GLN A 3 9.88 68.20 -20.28
N SER A 4 8.84 67.38 -20.09
CA SER A 4 8.90 65.92 -20.08
C SER A 4 8.86 65.32 -21.49
N PRO A 5 9.49 64.17 -21.75
CA PRO A 5 9.11 63.31 -22.86
C PRO A 5 8.41 62.02 -22.41
N ASN A 6 7.24 61.80 -23.00
CA ASN A 6 6.61 60.55 -23.46
C ASN A 6 7.08 59.20 -22.89
N SER A 7 6.15 58.51 -22.22
CA SER A 7 6.10 57.04 -22.12
C SER A 7 4.81 56.52 -22.80
N PRO A 8 4.85 55.42 -23.58
CA PRO A 8 3.67 54.89 -24.23
C PRO A 8 2.84 54.01 -23.29
N LYS A 9 1.52 54.23 -23.33
CA LYS A 9 0.48 53.44 -22.66
C LYS A 9 0.42 52.02 -23.24
N LEU A 10 0.63 51.00 -22.41
CA LEU A 10 0.23 49.62 -22.68
C LEU A 10 -1.19 49.41 -22.14
N SER A 11 -2.17 49.44 -23.02
CA SER A 11 -3.55 49.04 -22.75
C SER A 11 -3.65 47.51 -22.76
N LEU A 12 -3.71 46.89 -21.59
CA LEU A 12 -4.18 45.51 -21.43
C LEU A 12 -5.72 45.51 -21.52
N SER A 13 -6.25 45.06 -22.66
CA SER A 13 -7.69 44.78 -22.79
C SER A 13 -8.03 43.53 -21.99
N SER A 14 -8.88 43.68 -20.99
CA SER A 14 -9.52 42.58 -20.25
C SER A 14 -10.95 42.47 -20.77
N SER A 15 -11.24 41.43 -21.53
CA SER A 15 -12.62 41.07 -21.92
C SER A 15 -13.25 40.19 -20.83
N PHE A 16 -13.50 40.77 -19.66
CA PHE A 16 -14.43 40.19 -18.69
C PHE A 16 -15.85 40.46 -19.17
N THR A 17 -16.48 39.46 -19.79
CA THR A 17 -17.92 39.48 -20.05
C THR A 17 -18.64 38.97 -18.81
N SER A 18 -19.36 39.87 -18.15
CA SER A 18 -20.33 39.57 -17.11
C SER A 18 -21.58 38.94 -17.74
N LYS A 19 -21.98 37.76 -17.26
CA LYS A 19 -23.32 37.21 -17.50
C LYS A 19 -23.91 36.67 -16.20
N PRO A 20 -25.26 36.76 -16.05
CA PRO A 20 -25.90 36.94 -14.76
C PRO A 20 -26.17 35.63 -14.02
N ILE A 21 -26.33 35.81 -12.72
CA ILE A 21 -26.67 34.83 -11.69
C ILE A 21 -28.12 34.32 -11.88
N LEU A 22 -28.32 33.03 -11.59
CA LEU A 22 -29.56 32.28 -11.32
C LEU A 22 -30.48 31.91 -12.51
N HIS A 23 -30.36 30.64 -12.95
CA HIS A 23 -31.52 29.80 -13.26
C HIS A 23 -31.19 28.34 -12.91
N PHE A 24 -31.71 27.87 -11.78
CA PHE A 24 -31.64 26.49 -11.33
C PHE A 24 -32.68 25.69 -12.13
N HIS A 25 -32.26 25.01 -13.19
CA HIS A 25 -33.10 24.01 -13.85
C HIS A 25 -32.99 22.68 -13.10
N SER A 26 -34.05 22.37 -12.36
CA SER A 26 -34.34 21.05 -11.81
C SER A 26 -34.49 20.05 -12.97
N ASN A 27 -33.52 19.15 -13.10
CA ASN A 27 -33.67 17.87 -13.79
C ASN A 27 -32.54 16.94 -13.35
N SER A 28 -32.75 16.22 -12.25
CA SER A 28 -32.15 14.90 -12.06
C SER A 28 -33.16 14.01 -11.35
N SER A 29 -33.60 13.00 -12.09
CA SER A 29 -34.45 11.91 -11.63
C SER A 29 -33.75 11.15 -10.51
N LEU A 30 -34.31 11.26 -9.30
CA LEU A 30 -34.03 10.41 -8.16
C LEU A 30 -34.33 8.94 -8.51
N PRO A 31 -33.38 7.99 -8.38
CA PRO A 31 -33.75 6.60 -8.19
C PRO A 31 -34.14 6.43 -6.72
N ALA A 32 -35.44 6.56 -6.43
CA ALA A 32 -36.01 6.20 -5.15
C ALA A 32 -35.94 4.67 -4.93
N LYS A 33 -34.86 4.19 -4.30
CA LYS A 33 -34.84 2.89 -3.59
C LYS A 33 -33.94 2.96 -2.36
N PHE A 34 -34.42 3.63 -1.31
CA PHE A 34 -33.98 3.30 0.05
C PHE A 34 -34.55 1.92 0.40
N LYS A 35 -33.69 0.89 0.47
CA LYS A 35 -34.03 -0.41 1.08
C LYS A 35 -33.02 -0.74 2.19
N ARG A 36 -33.49 -0.51 3.42
CA ARG A 36 -33.15 -1.11 4.74
C ARG A 36 -31.70 -1.05 5.25
N PRO A 37 -31.49 -0.84 6.57
CA PRO A 37 -30.16 -0.96 7.19
C PRO A 37 -29.64 -2.41 7.10
N PRO A 38 -28.32 -2.64 7.20
CA PRO A 38 -27.75 -3.97 7.09
C PRO A 38 -28.26 -4.85 8.24
N SER A 39 -29.09 -5.84 7.89
CA SER A 39 -29.38 -6.98 8.74
C SER A 39 -28.08 -7.76 8.97
N PHE A 40 -27.64 -7.85 10.22
CA PHE A 40 -26.60 -8.80 10.62
C PHE A 40 -27.06 -10.23 10.27
N LYS A 41 -26.64 -10.73 9.10
CA LYS A 41 -26.75 -12.15 8.74
C LYS A 41 -25.38 -12.79 8.92
N ILE A 42 -25.27 -13.61 9.96
CA ILE A 42 -24.16 -14.51 10.20
C ILE A 42 -24.21 -15.57 9.09
N LEU A 43 -23.28 -15.50 8.14
CA LEU A 43 -23.06 -16.55 7.14
C LEU A 43 -22.20 -17.64 7.78
N PHE A 44 -22.84 -18.74 8.18
CA PHE A 44 -22.15 -20.00 8.41
C PHE A 44 -21.87 -20.64 7.03
N SER A 45 -20.60 -20.85 6.71
CA SER A 45 -20.18 -21.71 5.62
C SER A 45 -20.34 -23.16 6.07
N ALA A 46 -21.27 -23.90 5.47
CA ALA A 46 -21.44 -25.32 5.69
C ALA A 46 -20.81 -26.08 4.51
N SER A 47 -19.65 -26.68 4.75
CA SER A 47 -19.13 -27.78 3.94
C SER A 47 -19.87 -29.08 4.29
N GLN A 48 -20.30 -29.79 3.24
CA GLN A 48 -20.87 -31.16 3.08
C GLN A 48 -21.34 -32.00 4.30
N PRO A 49 -22.43 -32.79 4.15
CA PRO A 49 -23.07 -33.51 5.25
C PRO A 49 -22.38 -34.83 5.63
N PRO A 50 -22.27 -35.18 6.93
CA PRO A 50 -22.02 -36.55 7.40
C PRO A 50 -23.35 -37.33 7.63
N PRO A 51 -23.31 -38.67 7.79
CA PRO A 51 -24.51 -39.53 7.74
C PRO A 51 -25.38 -39.43 9.02
N PRO A 52 -26.65 -39.89 8.97
CA PRO A 52 -27.63 -39.55 9.99
C PRO A 52 -27.64 -40.57 11.13
N SER A 53 -27.16 -40.20 12.31
CA SER A 53 -27.66 -40.77 13.56
C SER A 53 -27.25 -39.94 14.79
N SER A 54 -28.26 -39.29 15.38
CA SER A 54 -28.48 -39.03 16.81
C SER A 54 -29.01 -37.62 17.06
N LYS A 55 -30.06 -37.57 17.88
CA LYS A 55 -30.93 -36.42 18.18
C LYS A 55 -30.13 -35.19 18.65
N PRO A 56 -30.46 -33.96 18.23
CA PRO A 56 -29.83 -32.78 18.81
C PRO A 56 -30.48 -32.46 20.16
N THR A 57 -29.77 -32.74 21.25
CA THR A 57 -30.03 -32.12 22.54
C THR A 57 -29.72 -30.63 22.40
N THR A 58 -30.76 -29.79 22.35
CA THR A 58 -30.63 -28.33 22.39
C THR A 58 -30.06 -27.90 23.74
N ALA A 59 -28.74 -27.79 23.82
CA ALA A 59 -28.07 -27.04 24.88
C ALA A 59 -28.36 -25.54 24.69
N PRO A 60 -28.69 -24.79 25.76
CA PRO A 60 -28.94 -23.37 25.66
C PRO A 60 -27.65 -22.65 25.26
N LYS A 61 -27.72 -21.81 24.23
CA LYS A 61 -26.62 -20.93 23.80
C LYS A 61 -26.34 -19.92 24.91
N THR A 62 -25.40 -20.22 25.80
CA THR A 62 -24.77 -19.22 26.64
C THR A 62 -24.02 -18.26 25.73
N PHE A 63 -24.63 -17.12 25.42
CA PHE A 63 -23.94 -15.98 24.83
C PHE A 63 -22.84 -15.55 25.81
N ASN A 64 -21.61 -16.01 25.55
CA ASN A 64 -20.48 -15.73 26.40
C ASN A 64 -20.15 -14.24 26.34
N LEU A 65 -20.09 -13.56 27.48
CA LEU A 65 -19.77 -12.12 27.58
C LEU A 65 -18.44 -11.76 26.88
N ILE A 66 -17.50 -12.71 26.86
CA ILE A 66 -16.24 -12.66 26.11
C ILE A 66 -16.45 -12.52 24.60
N THR A 67 -17.43 -13.22 24.03
CA THR A 67 -17.74 -13.13 22.58
C THR A 67 -18.32 -11.78 22.19
N LEU A 68 -19.06 -11.14 23.10
CA LEU A 68 -19.58 -9.79 22.88
C LEU A 68 -18.47 -8.73 23.00
N LEU A 69 -17.55 -8.89 23.96
CA LEU A 69 -16.40 -7.99 24.13
C LEU A 69 -15.40 -8.06 22.97
N ARG A 70 -15.24 -9.23 22.32
CA ARG A 70 -14.35 -9.39 21.16
C ARG A 70 -14.98 -8.98 19.83
N ALA A 71 -16.31 -8.85 19.75
CA ALA A 71 -17.01 -8.61 18.49
C ALA A 71 -16.56 -7.31 17.77
N ILE A 72 -16.31 -6.23 18.53
CA ILE A 72 -15.87 -4.94 17.97
C ILE A 72 -14.39 -4.99 17.53
N PRO A 73 -13.43 -5.44 18.37
CA PRO A 73 -12.06 -5.71 17.93
C PRO A 73 -11.98 -6.61 16.69
N ASP A 74 -12.63 -7.78 16.72
CA ASP A 74 -12.58 -8.74 15.60
C ASP A 74 -13.19 -8.16 14.31
N TRP A 75 -14.14 -7.23 14.41
CA TRP A 75 -14.68 -6.52 13.26
C TRP A 75 -13.70 -5.51 12.68
N ALA A 76 -13.03 -4.73 13.54
CA ALA A 76 -12.03 -3.75 13.16
C ALA A 76 -10.83 -4.43 12.49
N ASP A 77 -10.32 -5.51 13.09
CA ASP A 77 -9.20 -6.30 12.58
C ASP A 77 -9.52 -6.89 11.19
N ARG A 78 -10.75 -7.38 10.99
CA ARG A 78 -11.21 -7.86 9.67
C ARG A 78 -11.30 -6.76 8.62
N ILE A 79 -11.56 -5.52 8.99
CA ILE A 79 -11.54 -4.38 8.05
C ILE A 79 -10.10 -4.02 7.69
N GLN A 80 -9.22 -4.01 8.68
CA GLN A 80 -7.80 -3.75 8.50
C GLN A 80 -7.17 -4.76 7.54
N GLU A 81 -7.36 -6.05 7.82
CA GLU A 81 -6.84 -7.15 7.01
C GLU A 81 -7.36 -7.09 5.57
N ARG A 82 -8.68 -6.89 5.38
CA ARG A 82 -9.25 -6.74 4.03
C ARG A 82 -8.63 -5.59 3.26
N GLY A 83 -8.30 -4.48 3.92
CA GLY A 83 -7.66 -3.37 3.24
C GLY A 83 -6.19 -3.61 2.93
N MET A 84 -5.49 -4.45 3.70
CA MET A 84 -4.10 -4.85 3.38
C MET A 84 -4.05 -5.75 2.13
N GLN A 85 -5.11 -6.51 1.88
CA GLN A 85 -5.25 -7.35 0.68
C GLN A 85 -5.72 -6.57 -0.57
N GLN A 86 -6.00 -5.27 -0.47
CA GLN A 86 -6.46 -4.47 -1.61
C GLN A 86 -5.29 -4.03 -2.49
N ASN A 87 -5.36 -4.42 -3.78
CA ASN A 87 -4.39 -4.01 -4.78
C ASN A 87 -4.37 -2.49 -4.94
N ARG A 88 -3.18 -1.91 -4.85
CA ARG A 88 -2.94 -0.48 -5.05
C ARG A 88 -2.64 -0.21 -6.52
N ALA A 89 -3.04 0.99 -6.95
CA ALA A 89 -2.79 1.46 -8.30
C ALA A 89 -1.78 2.62 -8.30
N LEU A 90 -0.96 2.70 -9.34
CA LEU A 90 -0.03 3.79 -9.58
C LEU A 90 -0.79 5.10 -9.81
N TYR A 91 -0.08 6.18 -9.50
CA TYR A 91 -0.56 7.53 -9.73
C TYR A 91 -0.34 7.92 -11.20
N ASN A 92 -1.44 8.11 -11.93
CA ASN A 92 -1.41 8.77 -13.23
C ASN A 92 -1.45 10.31 -13.05
N HIS A 93 -1.27 11.05 -14.15
CA HIS A 93 -1.26 12.51 -14.12
C HIS A 93 -2.56 13.10 -13.54
N GLU A 94 -3.71 12.50 -13.87
CA GLU A 94 -5.02 12.94 -13.37
C GLU A 94 -5.17 12.75 -11.86
N LYS A 95 -4.76 11.58 -11.31
CA LYS A 95 -4.73 11.33 -9.86
C LYS A 95 -3.82 12.34 -9.15
N TRP A 96 -2.69 12.72 -9.76
CA TRP A 96 -1.83 13.78 -9.23
C TRP A 96 -2.50 15.15 -9.20
N VAL A 97 -3.22 15.52 -10.26
CA VAL A 97 -4.01 16.77 -10.28
C VAL A 97 -5.10 16.72 -9.21
N HIS A 98 -5.82 15.60 -9.10
CA HIS A 98 -6.85 15.39 -8.08
C HIS A 98 -6.31 15.46 -6.65
N HIS A 99 -5.08 14.99 -6.42
CA HIS A 99 -4.38 15.03 -5.14
C HIS A 99 -3.86 16.42 -4.76
N ARG A 100 -3.47 17.25 -5.74
CA ARG A 100 -3.02 18.63 -5.53
C ARG A 100 -4.17 19.64 -5.34
N SER A 101 -5.40 19.24 -5.61
CA SER A 101 -6.59 20.07 -5.44
C SER A 101 -6.74 20.58 -4.00
N SER A 102 -7.06 21.87 -3.81
CA SER A 102 -7.34 22.45 -2.49
C SER A 102 -8.56 21.83 -1.81
N GLN A 103 -9.52 21.30 -2.59
CA GLN A 103 -10.68 20.58 -2.08
C GLN A 103 -10.33 19.24 -1.41
N ARG A 104 -9.06 18.81 -1.48
CA ARG A 104 -8.55 17.60 -0.83
C ARG A 104 -8.87 17.57 0.66
N HIS A 105 -8.72 18.68 1.38
CA HIS A 105 -8.97 18.71 2.82
C HIS A 105 -10.42 18.38 3.16
N LEU A 106 -11.38 18.97 2.45
CA LEU A 106 -12.80 18.68 2.63
C LEU A 106 -13.14 17.24 2.25
N ARG A 107 -12.60 16.75 1.13
CA ARG A 107 -12.80 15.36 0.69
C ARG A 107 -12.29 14.36 1.72
N HIS A 108 -11.09 14.58 2.26
CA HIS A 108 -10.48 13.72 3.27
C HIS A 108 -11.25 13.76 4.59
N LEU A 109 -11.78 14.93 4.97
CA LEU A 109 -12.63 15.06 6.15
C LEU A 109 -13.94 14.29 5.97
N LEU A 110 -14.60 14.42 4.83
CA LEU A 110 -15.85 13.72 4.53
C LEU A 110 -15.67 12.21 4.40
N SER A 111 -14.55 11.76 3.83
CA SER A 111 -14.23 10.34 3.68
C SER A 111 -13.56 9.72 4.91
N SER A 112 -13.26 10.52 5.94
CA SER A 112 -12.48 10.09 7.12
C SER A 112 -13.12 8.90 7.83
N LEU A 113 -14.45 8.93 8.02
CA LEU A 113 -15.20 7.86 8.68
C LEU A 113 -15.24 6.54 7.90
N GLN A 114 -14.87 6.55 6.62
CA GLN A 114 -14.74 5.36 5.77
C GLN A 114 -13.30 4.87 5.67
N SER A 115 -12.34 5.62 6.22
CA SER A 115 -10.93 5.25 6.20
C SER A 115 -10.70 4.03 7.06
N ARG A 116 -9.98 3.04 6.50
CA ARG A 116 -9.50 1.86 7.23
C ARG A 116 -8.82 2.23 8.53
N VAL A 117 -7.95 3.25 8.51
CA VAL A 117 -7.19 3.70 9.69
C VAL A 117 -8.15 4.13 10.78
N ILE A 118 -9.19 4.90 10.46
CA ILE A 118 -10.14 5.40 11.46
C ILE A 118 -11.01 4.28 12.00
N LEU A 119 -11.36 3.30 11.16
CA LEU A 119 -12.13 2.13 11.56
C LEU A 119 -11.33 1.19 12.47
N SER A 120 -10.01 1.04 12.30
CA SER A 120 -9.18 0.25 13.22
C SER A 120 -8.99 0.90 14.60
N LEU A 121 -9.20 2.22 14.70
CA LEU A 121 -9.16 2.96 15.98
C LEU A 121 -10.43 2.83 16.82
N VAL A 122 -11.53 2.33 16.24
CA VAL A 122 -12.83 2.27 16.93
C VAL A 122 -12.74 1.51 18.27
N PRO A 123 -12.14 0.30 18.36
CA PRO A 123 -12.03 -0.41 19.63
C PRO A 123 -11.26 0.34 20.73
N PRO A 124 -10.00 0.80 20.54
CA PRO A 124 -9.28 1.52 21.60
C PRO A 124 -9.95 2.84 21.95
N VAL A 125 -10.38 3.64 20.97
CA VAL A 125 -11.00 4.95 21.24
C VAL A 125 -12.30 4.80 22.03
N LEU A 126 -13.16 3.83 21.68
CA LEU A 126 -14.36 3.55 22.46
C LEU A 126 -14.02 3.09 23.89
N ALA A 127 -12.99 2.26 24.07
CA ALA A 127 -12.56 1.80 25.39
C ALA A 127 -12.13 2.98 26.28
N PHE A 128 -11.23 3.85 25.83
CA PHE A 128 -10.77 4.99 26.64
C PHE A 128 -11.86 6.04 26.84
N THR A 129 -12.72 6.25 25.84
CA THR A 129 -13.88 7.15 25.99
C THR A 129 -14.87 6.60 27.02
N SER A 130 -15.06 5.28 27.07
CA SER A 130 -15.92 4.65 28.09
C SER A 130 -15.34 4.82 29.50
N VAL A 131 -14.02 4.71 29.66
CA VAL A 131 -13.34 5.00 30.94
C VAL A 131 -13.55 6.46 31.34
N ALA A 132 -13.42 7.40 30.40
CA ALA A 132 -13.68 8.81 30.68
C ALA A 132 -15.12 9.07 31.12
N ILE A 133 -16.11 8.42 30.49
CA ILE A 133 -17.52 8.50 30.89
C ILE A 133 -17.70 7.96 32.31
N VAL A 134 -17.11 6.81 32.64
CA VAL A 134 -17.20 6.22 33.99
C VAL A 134 -16.60 7.15 35.04
N VAL A 135 -15.43 7.74 34.78
CA VAL A 135 -14.79 8.70 35.70
C VAL A 135 -15.65 9.96 35.86
N ALA A 136 -16.17 10.50 34.77
CA ALA A 136 -17.03 11.69 34.80
C ALA A 136 -18.35 11.45 35.57
N LEU A 137 -18.99 10.29 35.35
CA LEU A 137 -20.19 9.89 36.08
C LEU A 137 -19.90 9.68 37.56
N TYR A 138 -18.79 9.01 37.90
CA TYR A 138 -18.37 8.81 39.29
C TYR A 138 -18.17 10.15 40.00
N ASN A 139 -17.39 11.07 39.42
CA ASN A 139 -17.13 12.37 40.03
C ASN A 139 -18.41 13.20 40.17
N THR A 140 -19.27 13.20 39.16
CA THR A 140 -20.58 13.87 39.23
C THR A 140 -21.46 13.30 40.35
N ALA A 141 -21.49 11.98 40.53
CA ALA A 141 -22.25 11.34 41.60
C ALA A 141 -21.69 11.65 43.00
N VAL A 142 -20.37 11.78 43.14
CA VAL A 142 -19.72 12.25 44.38
C VAL A 142 -20.11 13.72 44.66
N ASP A 143 -20.05 14.59 43.64
CA ASP A 143 -20.41 16.01 43.76
C ASP A 143 -21.90 16.21 44.10
N LEU A 144 -22.77 15.32 43.62
CA LEU A 144 -24.22 15.30 43.94
C LEU A 144 -24.54 14.64 45.29
N HIS A 145 -23.52 14.28 46.08
CA HIS A 145 -23.67 13.58 47.36
C HIS A 145 -24.47 12.26 47.29
N TRP A 146 -24.45 11.57 46.14
CA TRP A 146 -25.06 10.24 46.02
C TRP A 146 -24.26 9.17 46.76
N PHE A 147 -22.98 9.42 47.02
CA PHE A 147 -22.10 8.54 47.77
C PHE A 147 -21.84 9.05 49.19
N PRO A 148 -21.59 8.16 50.17
CA PRO A 148 -21.12 8.55 51.49
C PRO A 148 -19.81 9.36 51.39
N GLY A 149 -19.61 10.33 52.28
CA GLY A 149 -18.46 11.25 52.26
C GLY A 149 -17.05 10.62 52.43
N PHE A 150 -16.96 9.28 52.46
CA PHE A 150 -15.69 8.55 52.40
C PHE A 150 -15.11 8.49 50.98
N PHE A 151 -15.94 8.59 49.93
CA PHE A 151 -15.47 8.51 48.54
C PHE A 151 -14.91 9.86 48.06
N PRO A 152 -13.60 9.96 47.73
CA PRO A 152 -13.03 11.18 47.21
C PRO A 152 -13.36 11.35 45.73
N VAL A 153 -13.42 12.62 45.28
CA VAL A 153 -13.40 12.98 43.85
C VAL A 153 -12.09 12.48 43.25
N LEU A 154 -12.17 11.73 42.14
CA LEU A 154 -11.01 11.27 41.39
C LEU A 154 -10.42 12.46 40.62
N ARG A 155 -9.34 13.00 41.15
CA ARG A 155 -8.55 14.07 40.53
C ARG A 155 -7.06 13.88 40.83
N ALA A 156 -6.20 14.35 39.94
CA ALA A 156 -4.76 14.26 40.09
C ALA A 156 -4.06 15.47 39.44
N SER A 157 -2.84 15.77 39.89
CA SER A 157 -2.04 16.86 39.32
C SER A 157 -1.76 16.65 37.82
N SER A 158 -1.81 17.73 37.03
CA SER A 158 -1.44 17.72 35.60
C SER A 158 0.06 17.76 35.34
N LEU A 159 0.88 18.02 36.38
CA LEU A 159 2.34 18.14 36.26
C LEU A 159 3.00 16.89 35.63
N PRO A 160 2.67 15.64 36.01
CA PRO A 160 3.25 14.46 35.37
C PRO A 160 3.01 14.46 33.86
N TYR A 161 1.84 14.90 33.39
CA TYR A 161 1.51 14.93 31.97
C TYR A 161 2.25 16.04 31.24
N GLN A 162 2.41 17.21 31.85
CA GLN A 162 3.23 18.27 31.25
C GLN A 162 4.68 17.80 31.04
N LEU A 163 5.23 17.01 31.96
CA LEU A 163 6.59 16.46 31.87
C LEU A 163 6.71 15.30 30.87
N THR A 164 5.68 14.46 30.78
CA THR A 164 5.75 13.20 30.02
C THR A 164 5.15 13.30 28.62
N ALA A 165 4.38 14.36 28.30
CA ALA A 165 3.79 14.57 26.97
C ALA A 165 4.85 14.75 25.86
N PRO A 166 5.93 15.54 26.07
CA PRO A 166 7.00 15.63 25.08
C PRO A 166 7.68 14.28 24.82
N ALA A 167 7.84 13.46 25.86
CA ALA A 167 8.41 12.12 25.73
C ALA A 167 7.50 11.19 24.91
N LEU A 168 6.18 11.22 25.15
CA LEU A 168 5.22 10.45 24.37
C LEU A 168 5.20 10.89 22.89
N ALA A 169 5.18 12.19 22.63
CA ALA A 169 5.23 12.73 21.28
C ALA A 169 6.51 12.29 20.55
N LEU A 170 7.66 12.36 21.21
CA LEU A 170 8.94 11.96 20.64
C LEU A 170 9.01 10.45 20.35
N LEU A 171 8.49 9.62 21.24
CA LEU A 171 8.39 8.17 21.02
C LEU A 171 7.51 7.83 19.82
N LEU A 172 6.39 8.54 19.64
CA LEU A 172 5.52 8.36 18.47
C LEU A 172 6.22 8.77 17.17
N VAL A 173 6.88 9.94 17.14
CA VAL A 173 7.60 10.45 15.97
C VAL A 173 8.72 9.49 15.55
N PHE A 174 9.58 9.09 16.48
CA PHE A 174 10.68 8.17 16.19
C PHE A 174 10.17 6.79 15.72
N ARG A 175 9.04 6.31 16.24
CA ARG A 175 8.41 5.08 15.74
C ARG A 175 7.91 5.22 14.31
N THR A 176 7.23 6.32 14.00
CA THR A 176 6.76 6.58 12.64
C THR A 176 7.92 6.76 11.65
N GLU A 177 9.02 7.39 12.09
CA GLU A 177 10.21 7.57 11.26
C GLU A 177 10.90 6.23 10.95
N ALA A 178 11.06 5.36 11.96
CA ALA A 178 11.62 4.02 11.76
C ALA A 178 10.75 3.19 10.79
N SER A 179 9.42 3.29 10.92
CA SER A 179 8.46 2.63 10.01
C SER A 179 8.57 3.18 8.60
N TYR A 180 8.69 4.50 8.46
CA TYR A 180 8.85 5.16 7.16
C TYR A 180 10.18 4.79 6.47
N SER A 181 11.28 4.71 7.22
CA SER A 181 12.58 4.27 6.70
C SER A 181 12.49 2.88 6.08
N ARG A 182 11.81 1.95 6.75
CA ARG A 182 11.53 0.59 6.26
C ARG A 182 10.64 0.59 5.01
N TYR A 183 9.60 1.43 4.99
CA TYR A 183 8.76 1.62 3.80
C TYR A 183 9.59 2.06 2.59
N GLU A 184 10.46 3.04 2.79
CA GLU A 184 11.31 3.57 1.74
C GLU A 184 12.35 2.55 1.25
N GLU A 185 12.89 1.71 2.14
CA GLU A 185 13.76 0.60 1.78
C GLU A 185 13.02 -0.44 0.91
N GLY A 186 11.80 -0.83 1.30
CA GLY A 186 10.96 -1.74 0.51
C GLY A 186 10.63 -1.19 -0.88
N ARG A 187 10.27 0.09 -0.97
CA ARG A 187 10.01 0.78 -2.24
C ARG A 187 11.24 0.78 -3.14
N LYS A 188 12.42 1.09 -2.59
CA LYS A 188 13.70 1.08 -3.32
C LYS A 188 14.06 -0.32 -3.80
N ALA A 189 13.94 -1.33 -2.94
CA ALA A 189 14.20 -2.72 -3.27
C ALA A 189 13.34 -3.19 -4.44
N TRP A 190 12.03 -2.93 -4.36
CA TRP A 190 11.11 -3.30 -5.43
C TRP A 190 11.41 -2.58 -6.75
N THR A 191 11.70 -1.28 -6.68
CA THR A 191 12.08 -0.50 -7.87
C THR A 191 13.35 -1.06 -8.53
N LYS A 192 14.34 -1.50 -7.73
CA LYS A 192 15.56 -2.15 -8.22
C LYS A 192 15.26 -3.49 -8.89
N VAL A 193 14.37 -4.32 -8.33
CA VAL A 193 13.92 -5.58 -8.95
C VAL A 193 13.28 -5.32 -10.32
N ILE A 194 12.36 -4.35 -10.40
CA ILE A 194 11.68 -3.99 -11.65
C ILE A 194 12.69 -3.48 -12.70
N ALA A 195 13.59 -2.58 -12.30
CA ALA A 195 14.63 -2.06 -13.19
C ALA A 195 15.57 -3.17 -13.66
N GLY A 196 16.01 -4.05 -12.76
CA GLY A 196 16.85 -5.21 -13.07
C GLY A 196 16.17 -6.19 -14.03
N THR A 197 14.87 -6.41 -13.87
CA THR A 197 14.08 -7.28 -14.76
C THR A 197 14.05 -6.73 -16.18
N ASN A 198 13.73 -5.45 -16.34
CA ASN A 198 13.74 -4.79 -17.66
C ASN A 198 15.16 -4.77 -18.26
N ASP A 199 16.19 -4.50 -17.45
CA ASP A 199 17.59 -4.49 -17.91
C ASP A 199 18.04 -5.85 -18.41
N PHE A 200 17.71 -6.91 -17.68
CA PHE A 200 18.04 -8.27 -18.04
C PHE A 200 17.29 -8.71 -19.30
N ALA A 201 15.98 -8.50 -19.36
CA ALA A 201 15.19 -8.79 -20.56
C ALA A 201 15.74 -8.06 -21.79
N ARG A 202 16.08 -6.78 -21.67
CA ARG A 202 16.69 -6.00 -22.76
C ARG A 202 18.01 -6.62 -23.26
N GLN A 203 18.86 -7.09 -22.35
CA GLN A 203 20.13 -7.72 -22.73
C GLN A 203 19.93 -9.09 -23.39
N VAL A 204 18.93 -9.87 -22.96
CA VAL A 204 18.57 -11.13 -23.63
C VAL A 204 18.01 -10.87 -25.03
N ILE A 205 17.10 -9.90 -25.17
CA ILE A 205 16.51 -9.51 -26.46
C ILE A 205 17.61 -9.13 -27.46
N ALA A 206 18.56 -8.27 -27.05
CA ALA A 206 19.61 -7.77 -27.93
C ALA A 206 20.82 -8.70 -28.10
N GLY A 207 21.10 -9.56 -27.12
CA GLY A 207 22.35 -10.34 -27.02
C GLY A 207 22.26 -11.76 -27.56
N VAL A 208 21.05 -12.32 -27.62
CA VAL A 208 20.78 -13.69 -28.09
C VAL A 208 20.32 -13.65 -29.55
N ASP A 209 21.02 -14.39 -30.40
CA ASP A 209 20.73 -14.48 -31.83
C ASP A 209 19.40 -15.22 -32.08
N ASN A 210 18.69 -14.85 -33.16
CA ASN A 210 17.40 -15.45 -33.51
C ASN A 210 17.57 -16.72 -34.37
N SER A 211 18.44 -17.64 -33.95
CA SER A 211 18.57 -18.96 -34.59
C SER A 211 17.29 -19.78 -34.36
N ALA A 212 16.97 -20.74 -35.24
CA ALA A 212 15.73 -21.51 -35.12
C ALA A 212 15.64 -22.28 -33.80
N ASP A 213 16.77 -22.80 -33.32
CA ASP A 213 16.86 -23.58 -32.09
C ASP A 213 16.82 -22.66 -30.85
N ASP A 214 17.55 -21.53 -30.87
CA ASP A 214 17.62 -20.60 -29.73
C ASP A 214 16.35 -19.77 -29.55
N GLN A 215 15.52 -19.59 -30.60
CA GLN A 215 14.33 -18.74 -30.56
C GLN A 215 13.31 -19.23 -29.51
N SER A 216 13.15 -20.54 -29.38
CA SER A 216 12.23 -21.16 -28.40
C SER A 216 12.70 -20.93 -26.97
N ILE A 217 13.98 -21.22 -26.70
CA ILE A 217 14.62 -21.04 -25.39
C ILE A 217 14.68 -19.56 -25.00
N LYS A 218 14.97 -18.67 -25.97
CA LYS A 218 14.93 -17.21 -25.76
C LYS A 218 13.55 -16.74 -25.33
N ALA A 219 12.48 -17.26 -25.94
CA ALA A 219 11.11 -16.92 -25.57
C ALA A 219 10.77 -17.40 -24.15
N ALA A 220 11.11 -18.65 -23.82
CA ALA A 220 10.92 -19.21 -22.47
C ALA A 220 11.72 -18.42 -21.41
N LEU A 221 12.99 -18.10 -21.69
CA LEU A 221 13.85 -17.28 -20.84
C LEU A 221 13.21 -15.91 -20.53
N LEU A 222 12.65 -15.24 -21.54
CA LEU A 222 11.97 -13.96 -21.35
C LEU A 222 10.68 -14.10 -20.54
N GLN A 223 9.94 -15.21 -20.69
CA GLN A 223 8.79 -15.53 -19.84
C GLN A 223 9.20 -15.74 -18.38
N TYR A 224 10.28 -16.49 -18.11
CA TYR A 224 10.80 -16.67 -16.75
C TYR A 224 11.28 -15.34 -16.13
N ILE A 225 11.95 -14.49 -16.90
CA ILE A 225 12.36 -13.14 -16.46
C ILE A 225 11.12 -12.31 -16.09
N MET A 226 10.06 -12.33 -16.91
CA MET A 226 8.79 -11.65 -16.61
C MET A 226 8.05 -12.27 -15.41
N ALA A 227 8.19 -13.57 -15.18
CA ALA A 227 7.53 -14.31 -14.10
C ALA A 227 8.19 -14.06 -12.74
N PHE A 228 9.49 -13.76 -12.71
CA PHE A 228 10.24 -13.56 -11.47
C PHE A 228 9.62 -12.48 -10.54
N PRO A 229 9.33 -11.23 -10.99
CA PRO A 229 8.71 -10.23 -10.13
C PRO A 229 7.32 -10.64 -9.63
N VAL A 230 6.55 -11.37 -10.44
CA VAL A 230 5.22 -11.86 -10.05
C VAL A 230 5.35 -12.91 -8.94
N ALA A 231 6.28 -13.86 -9.09
CA ALA A 231 6.54 -14.86 -8.06
C ALA A 231 7.09 -14.23 -6.77
N LEU A 232 7.97 -13.23 -6.88
CA LEU A 232 8.48 -12.49 -5.72
C LEU A 232 7.35 -11.73 -5.01
N LYS A 233 6.44 -11.10 -5.77
CA LYS A 233 5.24 -10.44 -5.22
C LYS A 233 4.40 -11.45 -4.42
N CYS A 234 4.09 -12.60 -5.01
CA CYS A 234 3.30 -13.64 -4.34
C CYS A 234 4.03 -14.25 -3.13
N HIS A 235 5.37 -14.18 -3.09
CA HIS A 235 6.18 -14.64 -1.95
C HIS A 235 6.13 -13.67 -0.77
N VAL A 236 6.10 -12.35 -1.04
CA VAL A 236 6.09 -11.32 0.02
C VAL A 236 4.68 -10.91 0.45
N MET A 237 3.66 -11.10 -0.39
CA MET A 237 2.28 -10.74 -0.07
C MET A 237 1.46 -11.94 0.38
N TYR A 238 0.83 -11.81 1.54
CA TYR A 238 -0.12 -12.81 2.05
C TYR A 238 -1.40 -12.83 1.19
N GLY A 239 -1.97 -14.03 0.98
CA GLY A 239 -3.22 -14.21 0.24
C GLY A 239 -3.10 -14.12 -1.29
N SER A 240 -1.89 -14.00 -1.83
CA SER A 240 -1.65 -14.03 -3.29
C SER A 240 -1.68 -15.45 -3.84
N ASP A 241 -2.29 -15.65 -5.00
CA ASP A 241 -2.33 -16.95 -5.68
C ASP A 241 -1.40 -16.94 -6.89
N ILE A 242 -0.19 -17.45 -6.70
CA ILE A 242 0.83 -17.53 -7.74
C ILE A 242 0.38 -18.37 -8.95
N GLY A 243 -0.45 -19.39 -8.73
CA GLY A 243 -0.95 -20.26 -9.79
C GLY A 243 -1.80 -19.46 -10.77
N ARG A 244 -2.71 -18.64 -10.25
CA ARG A 244 -3.56 -17.74 -11.07
C ARG A 244 -2.75 -16.65 -11.75
N ASP A 245 -1.82 -16.03 -11.03
CA ASP A 245 -1.07 -14.88 -11.54
C ASP A 245 -0.06 -15.25 -12.65
N LEU A 246 0.43 -16.50 -12.65
CA LEU A 246 1.36 -17.01 -13.66
C LEU A 246 0.73 -17.88 -14.76
N GLN A 247 -0.55 -18.24 -14.64
CA GLN A 247 -1.23 -19.16 -15.57
C GLN A 247 -1.15 -18.74 -17.05
N ASN A 248 -1.14 -17.44 -17.32
CA ASN A 248 -1.08 -16.90 -18.69
C ASN A 248 0.34 -16.55 -19.14
N LEU A 249 1.34 -16.74 -18.29
CA LEU A 249 2.72 -16.32 -18.53
C LEU A 249 3.68 -17.51 -18.74
N LEU A 250 3.42 -18.63 -18.05
CA LEU A 250 4.24 -19.84 -18.10
C LEU A 250 3.46 -21.02 -18.65
N GLU A 251 4.17 -22.00 -19.19
CA GLU A 251 3.58 -23.28 -19.57
C GLU A 251 3.12 -24.07 -18.34
N VAL A 252 2.16 -24.97 -18.53
CA VAL A 252 1.50 -25.70 -17.44
C VAL A 252 2.49 -26.57 -16.67
N ASP A 253 3.44 -27.20 -17.38
CA ASP A 253 4.43 -28.09 -16.78
C ASP A 253 5.44 -27.32 -15.92
N ASP A 254 5.93 -26.18 -16.41
CA ASP A 254 6.83 -25.29 -15.66
C ASP A 254 6.14 -24.75 -14.41
N LEU A 255 4.89 -24.31 -14.55
CA LEU A 255 4.09 -23.80 -13.45
C LEU A 255 3.89 -24.85 -12.35
N ALA A 256 3.63 -26.11 -12.73
CA ALA A 256 3.48 -27.21 -11.77
C ALA A 256 4.76 -27.43 -10.95
N LEU A 257 5.94 -27.36 -11.59
CA LEU A 257 7.22 -27.49 -10.91
C LEU A 257 7.46 -26.33 -9.93
N ILE A 258 7.16 -25.10 -10.35
CA ILE A 258 7.28 -23.91 -9.49
C ILE A 258 6.34 -24.00 -8.29
N LEU A 259 5.09 -24.42 -8.48
CA LEU A 259 4.10 -24.56 -7.41
C LEU A 259 4.53 -25.60 -6.36
N ASN A 260 5.16 -26.68 -6.80
CA ASN A 260 5.69 -27.76 -5.95
C ASN A 260 7.00 -27.36 -5.22
N SER A 261 7.69 -26.31 -5.68
CA SER A 261 8.92 -25.85 -5.04
C SER A 261 8.65 -25.16 -3.70
N LYS A 262 9.54 -25.38 -2.71
CA LYS A 262 9.46 -24.71 -1.40
C LYS A 262 9.71 -23.19 -1.52
N HIS A 263 10.58 -22.78 -2.43
CA HIS A 263 10.99 -21.39 -2.59
C HIS A 263 10.84 -20.95 -4.05
N ARG A 264 9.64 -20.49 -4.38
CA ARG A 264 9.17 -20.22 -5.76
C ARG A 264 10.00 -19.21 -6.56
N PRO A 265 10.33 -18.00 -6.06
CA PRO A 265 11.11 -17.04 -6.86
C PRO A 265 12.54 -17.53 -7.14
N ARG A 266 13.11 -18.35 -6.24
CA ARG A 266 14.41 -19.00 -6.46
C ARG A 266 14.32 -20.12 -7.49
N CYS A 267 13.23 -20.88 -7.49
CA CYS A 267 12.98 -21.88 -8.52
C CYS A 267 12.92 -21.25 -9.92
N ILE A 268 12.31 -20.07 -10.07
CA ILE A 268 12.31 -19.32 -11.34
C ILE A 268 13.72 -18.87 -11.73
N ILE A 269 14.53 -18.42 -10.76
CA ILE A 269 15.95 -18.11 -11.03
C ILE A 269 16.68 -19.35 -11.56
N GLU A 270 16.40 -20.54 -11.05
CA GLU A 270 17.00 -21.78 -11.56
C GLU A 270 16.60 -22.03 -13.03
N PHE A 271 15.32 -21.87 -13.39
CA PHE A 271 14.87 -21.94 -14.79
C PHE A 271 15.59 -20.93 -15.70
N ILE A 272 15.81 -19.70 -15.22
CA ILE A 272 16.58 -18.67 -15.93
C ILE A 272 18.02 -19.15 -16.15
N SER A 273 18.69 -19.64 -15.10
CA SER A 273 20.08 -20.13 -15.18
C SER A 273 20.20 -21.29 -16.17
N GLN A 274 19.31 -22.29 -16.09
CA GLN A 274 19.33 -23.44 -16.99
C GLN A 274 19.04 -23.03 -18.45
N SER A 275 18.14 -22.08 -18.66
CA SER A 275 17.87 -21.54 -20.00
C SER A 275 19.09 -20.84 -20.60
N LEU A 276 19.88 -20.12 -19.80
CA LEU A 276 21.13 -19.51 -20.27
C LEU A 276 22.22 -20.53 -20.63
N GLN A 277 22.25 -21.69 -19.96
CA GLN A 277 23.18 -22.78 -20.27
C GLN A 277 22.84 -23.48 -21.58
N LEU A 278 21.55 -23.62 -21.90
CA LEU A 278 21.08 -24.24 -23.13
C LEU A 278 21.25 -23.35 -24.37
N LEU A 279 21.34 -22.03 -24.19
CA LEU A 279 21.59 -21.09 -25.30
C LEU A 279 23.04 -21.17 -25.79
N ASN A 280 23.21 -21.17 -27.11
CA ASN A 280 24.53 -21.13 -27.74
C ASN A 280 25.10 -19.71 -27.73
N LEU A 281 25.67 -19.30 -26.58
CA LEU A 281 26.25 -17.98 -26.36
C LEU A 281 27.76 -18.02 -26.25
N GLU A 282 28.41 -16.97 -26.74
CA GLU A 282 29.81 -16.69 -26.43
C GLU A 282 29.98 -16.52 -24.91
N GLU A 283 31.07 -17.08 -24.36
CA GLU A 283 31.31 -17.10 -22.91
C GLU A 283 31.28 -15.70 -22.29
N SER A 284 31.83 -14.69 -22.98
CA SER A 284 31.81 -13.28 -22.54
C SER A 284 30.38 -12.74 -22.37
N LYS A 285 29.46 -13.10 -23.27
CA LYS A 285 28.04 -12.72 -23.20
C LYS A 285 27.33 -13.48 -22.09
N ARG A 286 27.62 -14.79 -21.94
CA ARG A 286 27.05 -15.63 -20.89
C ARG A 286 27.39 -15.09 -19.51
N THR A 287 28.66 -14.84 -19.20
CA THR A 287 29.09 -14.28 -17.91
C THR A 287 28.40 -12.93 -17.64
N LYS A 288 28.22 -12.10 -18.67
CA LYS A 288 27.52 -10.82 -18.54
C LYS A 288 26.04 -11.00 -18.19
N LEU A 289 25.34 -11.94 -18.81
CA LEU A 289 23.93 -12.23 -18.49
C LEU A 289 23.78 -12.90 -17.13
N GLU A 290 24.63 -13.86 -16.78
CA GLU A 290 24.63 -14.53 -15.47
C GLU A 290 24.86 -13.53 -14.33
N SER A 291 25.74 -12.52 -14.53
CA SER A 291 25.95 -11.47 -13.54
C SER A 291 24.67 -10.68 -13.19
N LYS A 292 23.66 -10.68 -14.06
CA LYS A 292 22.38 -10.00 -13.83
C LYS A 292 21.47 -10.76 -12.88
N ILE A 293 21.65 -12.08 -12.77
CA ILE A 293 20.90 -12.92 -11.83
C ILE A 293 21.17 -12.50 -10.38
N SER A 294 22.36 -11.99 -10.07
CA SER A 294 22.69 -11.46 -8.75
C SER A 294 21.70 -10.39 -8.27
N CYS A 295 21.18 -9.55 -9.18
CA CYS A 295 20.18 -8.53 -8.83
C CYS A 295 18.87 -9.16 -8.34
N PHE A 296 18.48 -10.32 -8.87
CA PHE A 296 17.29 -11.05 -8.42
C PHE A 296 17.49 -11.68 -7.06
N HIS A 297 18.67 -12.27 -6.80
CA HIS A 297 19.03 -12.79 -5.48
C HIS A 297 19.09 -11.69 -4.42
N GLU A 298 19.70 -10.54 -4.74
CA GLU A 298 19.71 -9.37 -3.86
C GLU A 298 18.28 -8.88 -3.58
N GLY A 299 17.42 -8.85 -4.60
CA GLY A 299 16.02 -8.50 -4.48
C GLY A 299 15.25 -9.42 -3.53
N ILE A 300 15.42 -10.74 -3.66
CA ILE A 300 14.87 -11.73 -2.72
C ILE A 300 15.38 -11.45 -1.30
N GLY A 301 16.69 -11.34 -1.12
CA GLY A 301 17.30 -11.20 0.21
C GLY A 301 16.79 -9.97 0.96
N VAL A 302 16.74 -8.81 0.29
CA VAL A 302 16.20 -7.58 0.91
C VAL A 302 14.71 -7.72 1.22
N CYS A 303 13.93 -8.30 0.31
CA CYS A 303 12.49 -8.46 0.54
C CYS A 303 12.18 -9.43 1.68
N GLU A 304 12.91 -10.54 1.79
CA GLU A 304 12.77 -11.50 2.88
C GLU A 304 13.22 -10.91 4.21
N GLN A 305 14.31 -10.12 4.22
CA GLN A 305 14.75 -9.39 5.40
C GLN A 305 13.67 -8.41 5.88
N LEU A 306 13.07 -7.64 4.96
CA LEU A 306 11.97 -6.72 5.24
C LEU A 306 10.65 -7.40 5.60
N MET A 307 10.49 -8.69 5.35
CA MET A 307 9.33 -9.45 5.85
C MET A 307 9.63 -10.10 7.21
N GLY A 308 10.82 -10.66 7.38
CA GLY A 308 11.17 -11.49 8.53
C GLY A 308 11.68 -10.73 9.75
N ILE A 309 12.22 -9.51 9.58
CA ILE A 309 12.87 -8.77 10.66
C ILE A 309 12.11 -7.47 10.93
N PRO A 310 11.12 -7.42 11.84
CA PRO A 310 10.36 -6.20 12.15
C PRO A 310 11.20 -5.18 12.95
N ILE A 311 10.63 -3.99 13.19
CA ILE A 311 11.23 -3.01 14.10
C ILE A 311 11.35 -3.64 15.50
N PRO A 312 12.41 -3.35 16.29
CA PRO A 312 12.62 -3.96 17.60
C PRO A 312 11.35 -3.93 18.49
N LEU A 313 10.88 -5.13 18.89
CA LEU A 313 9.61 -5.29 19.61
C LEU A 313 9.57 -4.57 20.96
N SER A 314 10.73 -4.36 21.60
CA SER A 314 10.81 -3.59 22.84
C SER A 314 10.31 -2.15 22.64
N TYR A 315 10.58 -1.59 21.47
CA TYR A 315 10.19 -0.23 21.12
C TYR A 315 8.69 -0.11 20.88
N THR A 316 8.12 -1.02 20.06
CA THR A 316 6.67 -1.04 19.79
C THR A 316 5.85 -1.29 21.06
N ARG A 317 6.30 -2.23 21.90
CA ARG A 317 5.65 -2.52 23.19
C ARG A 317 5.73 -1.36 24.17
N LEU A 318 6.87 -0.66 24.25
CA LEU A 318 7.04 0.48 25.16
C LEU A 318 6.10 1.61 24.76
N THR A 319 6.08 2.00 23.48
CA THR A 319 5.22 3.07 22.96
C THR A 319 3.74 2.74 23.20
N SER A 320 3.30 1.53 22.85
CA SER A 320 1.91 1.11 23.04
C SER A 320 1.49 1.11 24.52
N ARG A 321 2.31 0.53 25.42
CA ARG A 321 2.01 0.50 26.86
C ARG A 321 1.94 1.90 27.46
N PHE A 322 2.89 2.76 27.08
CA PHE A 322 2.91 4.13 27.58
C PHE A 322 1.69 4.91 27.10
N LEU A 323 1.29 4.76 25.83
CA LEU A 323 0.12 5.39 25.25
C LEU A 323 -1.19 4.90 25.89
N VAL A 324 -1.30 3.60 26.21
CA VAL A 324 -2.44 3.03 26.95
C VAL A 324 -2.52 3.58 28.38
N LEU A 325 -1.41 3.56 29.12
CA LEU A 325 -1.38 4.08 30.50
C LEU A 325 -1.70 5.58 30.57
N TRP A 326 -1.25 6.32 29.57
CA TRP A 326 -1.61 7.72 29.36
C TRP A 326 -3.13 7.87 29.21
N HIS A 327 -3.75 7.27 28.21
CA HIS A 327 -5.20 7.50 28.00
C HIS A 327 -6.08 6.93 29.12
N LEU A 328 -5.61 5.92 29.87
CA LEU A 328 -6.32 5.38 31.02
C LEU A 328 -6.37 6.37 32.20
N THR A 329 -5.31 7.15 32.42
CA THR A 329 -5.22 8.11 33.54
C THR A 329 -5.62 9.54 33.16
N LEU A 330 -5.68 9.84 31.86
CA LEU A 330 -6.04 11.15 31.31
C LEU A 330 -7.35 11.74 31.87
N PRO A 331 -8.47 11.00 31.97
CA PRO A 331 -9.73 11.59 32.45
C PRO A 331 -9.71 11.99 33.93
N ILE A 332 -8.87 11.38 34.75
CA ILE A 332 -8.71 11.74 36.17
C ILE A 332 -7.97 13.09 36.28
N ILE A 333 -7.02 13.34 35.38
CA ILE A 333 -6.16 14.52 35.43
C ILE A 333 -6.86 15.76 34.86
N LEU A 334 -7.66 15.57 33.82
CA LEU A 334 -8.41 16.66 33.18
C LEU A 334 -9.68 17.09 33.96
N TRP A 335 -10.06 16.38 35.01
CA TRP A 335 -11.34 16.62 35.69
C TRP A 335 -11.46 18.04 36.25
N ASP A 336 -10.42 18.52 36.95
CA ASP A 336 -10.45 19.83 37.61
C ASP A 336 -10.60 21.00 36.61
N ASP A 337 -10.11 20.85 35.37
CA ASP A 337 -10.15 21.89 34.34
C ASP A 337 -11.37 21.78 33.41
N CYS A 338 -11.80 20.55 33.09
CA CYS A 338 -12.76 20.30 32.01
C CYS A 338 -14.12 19.77 32.47
N HIS A 339 -14.22 19.19 33.68
CA HIS A 339 -15.41 18.44 34.12
C HIS A 339 -15.94 17.52 33.01
N TRP A 340 -17.21 17.67 32.59
CA TRP A 340 -17.83 16.86 31.52
C TRP A 340 -17.16 16.98 30.14
N ILE A 341 -16.42 18.07 29.87
CA ILE A 341 -15.63 18.24 28.64
C ILE A 341 -14.49 17.20 28.58
N VAL A 342 -14.16 16.54 29.69
CA VAL A 342 -13.17 15.44 29.72
C VAL A 342 -13.48 14.30 28.76
N VAL A 343 -14.77 14.01 28.53
CA VAL A 343 -15.20 12.93 27.62
C VAL A 343 -14.84 13.25 26.16
N PRO A 344 -15.31 14.36 25.56
CA PRO A 344 -14.91 14.74 24.21
C PRO A 344 -13.40 15.03 24.10
N ALA A 345 -12.76 15.59 25.14
CA ALA A 345 -11.31 15.81 25.14
C ALA A 345 -10.53 14.49 25.06
N THR A 346 -10.91 13.49 25.86
CA THR A 346 -10.29 12.15 25.83
C THR A 346 -10.53 11.46 24.49
N PHE A 347 -11.74 11.58 23.92
CA PHE A 347 -12.05 11.05 22.59
C PHE A 347 -11.14 11.64 21.51
N ILE A 348 -11.01 12.96 21.45
CA ILE A 348 -10.17 13.65 20.45
C ILE A 348 -8.69 13.29 20.64
N SER A 349 -8.22 13.26 21.89
CA SER A 349 -6.84 12.89 22.21
C SER A 349 -6.52 11.45 21.80
N ALA A 350 -7.38 10.50 22.19
CA ALA A 350 -7.24 9.09 21.83
C ALA A 350 -7.29 8.90 20.31
N ALA A 351 -8.28 9.48 19.63
CA ALA A 351 -8.38 9.41 18.18
C ALA A 351 -7.13 9.96 17.48
N SER A 352 -6.49 11.01 18.03
CA SER A 352 -5.30 11.61 17.43
C SER A 352 -4.04 10.78 17.67
N LEU A 353 -3.74 10.41 18.92
CA LEU A 353 -2.49 9.73 19.28
C LEU A 353 -2.49 8.27 18.84
N PHE A 354 -3.59 7.54 19.00
CA PHE A 354 -3.70 6.19 18.44
C PHE A 354 -3.68 6.20 16.90
N CYS A 355 -4.19 7.24 16.22
CA CYS A 355 -4.07 7.34 14.77
C CYS A 355 -2.61 7.41 14.31
N ILE A 356 -1.77 8.20 14.99
CA ILE A 356 -0.33 8.26 14.71
C ILE A 356 0.33 6.90 14.97
N GLU A 357 -0.07 6.23 16.05
CA GLU A 357 0.40 4.88 16.35
C GLU A 357 0.00 3.87 15.24
N GLU A 358 -1.25 3.89 14.83
CA GLU A 358 -1.78 2.99 13.82
C GLU A 358 -1.16 3.21 12.44
N VAL A 359 -0.98 4.47 12.03
CA VAL A 359 -0.32 4.81 10.77
C VAL A 359 1.11 4.27 10.74
N GLY A 360 1.86 4.35 11.84
CA GLY A 360 3.20 3.76 11.87
C GLY A 360 3.18 2.23 11.72
N VAL A 361 2.23 1.52 12.34
CA VAL A 361 2.10 0.06 12.13
C VAL A 361 1.78 -0.27 10.67
N LEU A 362 0.90 0.50 10.04
CA LEU A 362 0.54 0.28 8.64
C LEU A 362 1.69 0.55 7.66
N ILE A 363 2.57 1.52 7.96
CA ILE A 363 3.73 1.84 7.13
C ILE A 363 4.88 0.85 7.39
N GLU A 364 4.93 0.21 8.55
CA GLU A 364 5.92 -0.84 8.88
C GLU A 364 5.82 -2.05 7.93
N GLU A 365 4.66 -2.31 7.33
CA GLU A 365 4.48 -3.32 6.27
C GLU A 365 4.54 -2.67 4.86
N PRO A 366 5.70 -2.69 4.18
CA PRO A 366 5.90 -1.91 2.95
C PRO A 366 5.08 -2.44 1.75
N PHE A 367 5.07 -3.75 1.54
CA PHE A 367 4.63 -4.36 0.29
C PHE A 367 3.12 -4.17 0.01
N PRO A 368 2.21 -4.33 0.98
CA PRO A 368 0.78 -4.04 0.78
C PRO A 368 0.46 -2.57 0.47
N MET A 369 1.36 -1.65 0.82
CA MET A 369 1.21 -0.22 0.55
C MET A 369 1.65 0.17 -0.88
N LEU A 370 2.45 -0.68 -1.53
CA LEU A 370 2.98 -0.47 -2.86
C LEU A 370 2.02 -1.04 -3.94
N ALA A 371 2.05 -0.45 -5.14
CA ALA A 371 1.29 -0.94 -6.29
C ALA A 371 2.02 -2.07 -7.03
N LEU A 372 2.33 -3.17 -6.32
CA LEU A 372 3.18 -4.25 -6.84
C LEU A 372 2.60 -4.91 -8.09
N ASP A 373 1.29 -5.18 -8.12
CA ASP A 373 0.61 -5.77 -9.28
C ASP A 373 0.77 -4.92 -10.54
N GLU A 374 0.49 -3.62 -10.42
CA GLU A 374 0.58 -2.70 -11.56
C GLU A 374 2.03 -2.55 -12.03
N LEU A 375 3.00 -2.55 -11.12
CA LEU A 375 4.42 -2.54 -11.47
C LEU A 375 4.85 -3.82 -12.22
N CYS A 376 4.34 -4.99 -11.82
CA CYS A 376 4.54 -6.23 -12.55
C CYS A 376 3.92 -6.17 -13.95
N ILE A 377 2.68 -5.69 -14.08
CA ILE A 377 1.99 -5.55 -15.37
C ILE A 377 2.73 -4.59 -16.30
N VAL A 378 3.14 -3.42 -15.78
CA VAL A 378 3.94 -2.44 -16.55
C VAL A 378 5.24 -3.08 -17.05
N THR A 379 5.92 -3.84 -16.20
CA THR A 379 7.17 -4.53 -16.58
C THR A 379 6.95 -5.56 -17.68
N GLN A 380 5.90 -6.37 -17.57
CA GLN A 380 5.54 -7.33 -18.61
C GLN A 380 5.21 -6.63 -19.93
N ASN A 381 4.46 -5.53 -19.90
CA ASN A 381 4.11 -4.78 -21.08
C ASN A 381 5.34 -4.15 -21.75
N ASN A 382 6.24 -3.54 -20.97
CA ASN A 382 7.50 -2.97 -21.48
C ASN A 382 8.36 -4.03 -22.17
N ILE A 383 8.46 -5.23 -21.60
CA ILE A 383 9.24 -6.33 -22.19
C ILE A 383 8.56 -6.84 -23.47
N LYS A 384 7.23 -7.03 -23.47
CA LYS A 384 6.47 -7.44 -24.66
C LYS A 384 6.60 -6.40 -25.80
N GLU A 385 6.53 -5.12 -25.48
CA GLU A 385 6.74 -4.03 -26.44
C GLU A 385 8.17 -4.03 -27.00
N ALA A 386 9.18 -4.25 -26.15
CA ALA A 386 10.56 -4.35 -26.59
C ALA A 386 10.79 -5.54 -27.55
N ILE A 387 10.16 -6.69 -27.29
CA ILE A 387 10.20 -7.87 -28.17
C ILE A 387 9.53 -7.54 -29.53
N ALA A 388 8.36 -6.90 -29.50
CA ALA A 388 7.60 -6.57 -30.71
C ALA A 388 8.35 -5.58 -31.62
N THR A 389 8.96 -4.55 -31.02
CA THR A 389 9.65 -3.48 -31.76
C THR A 389 11.06 -3.83 -32.21
N GLU A 390 11.68 -4.89 -31.67
CA GLU A 390 13.06 -5.27 -31.97
C GLU A 390 13.31 -5.44 -33.48
N LYS A 391 12.46 -6.22 -34.16
CA LYS A 391 12.62 -6.54 -35.58
C LYS A 391 12.50 -5.30 -36.47
N ASP A 392 11.53 -4.43 -36.16
CA ASP A 392 11.28 -3.20 -36.91
C ASP A 392 12.44 -2.21 -36.76
N ILE A 393 12.95 -2.04 -35.54
CA ILE A 393 14.12 -1.19 -35.26
C ILE A 393 15.36 -1.74 -35.98
N GLN A 394 15.61 -3.05 -35.91
CA GLN A 394 16.72 -3.68 -36.63
C GLN A 394 16.62 -3.48 -38.14
N ALA A 395 15.43 -3.64 -38.73
CA ALA A 395 15.21 -3.44 -40.17
C ALA A 395 15.48 -1.98 -40.58
N MET A 396 14.98 -1.02 -39.79
CA MET A 396 15.21 0.41 -40.00
C MET A 396 16.69 0.78 -39.91
N LEU A 397 17.42 0.25 -38.92
CA LEU A 397 18.86 0.50 -38.76
C LEU A 397 19.69 -0.14 -39.88
N LYS A 398 19.36 -1.38 -40.29
CA LYS A 398 19.98 -2.02 -41.47
C LYS A 398 19.75 -1.19 -42.73
N GLY A 399 18.55 -0.63 -42.91
CA GLY A 399 18.22 0.28 -44.00
C GLY A 399 19.05 1.58 -43.98
N LYS A 400 19.18 2.22 -42.81
CA LYS A 400 20.01 3.43 -42.64
C LYS A 400 21.48 3.15 -42.95
N ARG A 401 22.03 2.02 -42.49
CA ARG A 401 23.41 1.60 -42.77
C ARG A 401 23.66 1.41 -44.28
N LYS A 402 22.76 0.73 -44.98
CA LYS A 402 22.84 0.56 -46.44
C LYS A 402 22.82 1.91 -47.16
N ARG A 403 21.89 2.82 -46.82
CA ARG A 403 21.83 4.17 -47.44
C ARG A 403 23.10 4.99 -47.22
N HIS A 404 23.71 4.90 -46.05
CA HIS A 404 24.95 5.62 -45.77
C HIS A 404 26.14 5.05 -46.56
N SER A 405 26.19 3.72 -46.73
CA SER A 405 27.18 3.04 -47.57
C SER A 405 27.06 3.44 -49.05
N TYR A 406 25.84 3.61 -49.57
CA TYR A 406 25.61 4.10 -50.94
C TYR A 406 26.04 5.56 -51.13
N LYS A 407 25.88 6.42 -50.12
CA LYS A 407 26.37 7.82 -50.17
C LYS A 407 27.90 7.95 -50.11
N HIS A 408 28.61 6.91 -49.66
CA HIS A 408 30.08 6.88 -49.59
C HIS A 408 30.72 5.94 -50.63
N SER A 409 30.08 5.72 -51.78
CA SER A 409 30.76 5.06 -52.90
C SER A 409 32.04 5.84 -53.28
N PRO A 410 33.21 5.20 -53.42
CA PRO A 410 34.52 5.84 -53.57
C PRO A 410 34.81 6.33 -54.99
N ASN A 411 33.79 6.67 -55.78
CA ASN A 411 33.99 7.30 -57.09
C ASN A 411 33.46 8.73 -57.01
N GLY A 412 34.36 9.64 -56.65
CA GLY A 412 34.12 11.08 -56.61
C GLY A 412 33.86 11.67 -58.00
N CYS A 413 32.67 11.46 -58.54
CA CYS A 413 32.09 12.31 -59.58
C CYS A 413 30.73 12.83 -59.11
N PRO A 414 30.54 14.15 -59.00
CA PRO A 414 29.20 14.71 -58.90
C PRO A 414 28.52 14.55 -60.28
N ASN A 415 27.36 13.90 -60.31
CA ASN A 415 26.51 13.91 -61.51
C ASN A 415 26.01 15.34 -61.71
N THR A 416 26.53 15.99 -62.76
CA THR A 416 25.97 17.16 -63.42
C THR A 416 24.63 16.86 -64.05
#